data_AF-A0A3B0XD92-F1
#
_entry.id   AF-A0A3B0XD92-F1
#
_cell.length_a   1.000
_cell.length_b   1.000
_cell.length_c   1.000
_cell.angle_alpha   90.00
_cell.angle_beta   90.00
_cell.angle_gamma   90.00
#
_symmetry.space_group_name_H-M   'P 1'
#
loop_
_entity.id
_entity.type
_entity.pdbx_description
1 polymer ?
#
loop_
_entity_poly.entity_id
_entity_poly.type
_entity_poly.pdbx_seq_one_letter_code
_entity_poly.pdbx_strand_id
1 'polypeptide(L)' 'KGDDYQCHFVKGSEIAHIRMSKIADTLETLNLEKERVATYEVAITDVARTADLINDMAKTIEEIGMSPFKF' A
#
# COMPACT_ATOMS: atom_id res chain seq x y z
N LYS A 1 7.94 3.84 11.34
CA LYS A 1 8.96 4.69 12.03
C LYS A 1 8.61 4.77 13.51
N GLY A 2 9.59 4.90 14.42
CA GLY A 2 9.35 5.01 15.87
C GLY A 2 9.90 3.82 16.64
N ASP A 3 9.57 3.72 17.93
CA ASP A 3 10.10 2.72 18.86
C ASP A 3 9.75 1.27 18.47
N ASP A 4 8.67 1.09 17.71
CA ASP A 4 8.22 -0.21 17.19
C ASP A 4 8.72 -0.50 15.76
N TYR A 5 9.82 0.11 15.32
CA TYR A 5 10.36 -0.13 13.97
C TYR A 5 10.90 -1.56 13.80
N GLN A 6 10.17 -2.39 13.06
CA GLN A 6 10.47 -3.82 12.88
C GLN A 6 11.26 -4.17 11.61
N CYS A 7 11.95 -3.21 10.96
CA CYS A 7 12.65 -3.54 9.72
C CYS A 7 13.89 -4.40 10.00
N HIS A 8 13.92 -5.60 9.40
CA HIS A 8 15.08 -6.49 9.44
C HIS A 8 16.35 -5.82 8.88
N PHE A 9 16.20 -4.91 7.92
CA PHE A 9 17.29 -4.11 7.35
C PHE A 9 17.16 -2.66 7.82
N VAL A 10 18.15 -2.15 8.54
CA VAL A 10 18.17 -0.89 9.31
C VAL A 10 17.29 0.26 8.76
N LYS A 11 17.28 0.52 7.44
CA LYS A 11 16.51 1.63 6.83
C LYS A 11 15.55 1.24 5.71
N GLY A 12 15.31 -0.06 5.49
CA GLY A 12 14.52 -0.55 4.36
C GLY A 12 13.10 0.02 4.35
N SER A 13 12.37 -0.15 5.46
CA SER A 13 10.99 0.32 5.57
C SER A 13 10.90 1.85 5.57
N GLU A 14 11.90 2.55 6.11
CA GLU A 14 11.95 4.02 6.00
C GLU A 14 12.07 4.49 4.54
N ILE A 15 12.96 3.88 3.75
CA ILE A 15 13.11 4.22 2.33
C ILE A 15 11.83 3.89 1.55
N ALA A 16 11.20 2.75 1.85
CA ALA A 16 9.92 2.38 1.25
C ALA A 16 8.85 3.45 1.55
N HIS A 17 8.69 3.87 2.80
CA HIS A 17 7.71 4.90 3.18
C HIS A 17 7.92 6.21 2.41
N ILE A 18 9.18 6.68 2.28
CA ILE A 18 9.50 7.91 1.55
C ILE A 18 9.16 7.78 0.05
N ARG A 19 9.37 6.60 -0.54
CA ARG A 19 9.03 6.37 -1.95
C ARG A 19 7.52 6.29 -2.14
N MET A 20 6.83 5.55 -1.28
CA MET A 20 5.39 5.37 -1.33
C MET A 20 4.63 6.67 -1.07
N SER A 21 5.17 7.60 -0.27
CA SER A 21 4.54 8.92 -0.08
C SER A 21 4.47 9.77 -1.36
N LYS A 22 5.20 9.40 -2.42
CA LYS A 22 5.20 10.09 -3.73
C LYS A 22 4.39 9.36 -4.80
N ILE A 23 3.89 8.15 -4.49
CA ILE A 23 3.20 7.34 -5.49
C ILE A 23 1.84 7.93 -5.85
N ALA A 24 1.20 8.59 -4.89
CA ALA A 24 -0.10 9.21 -5.05
C ALA A 24 -0.07 10.30 -6.14
N ASP A 25 0.98 11.14 -6.14
CA ASP A 25 1.19 12.14 -7.19
C ASP A 25 1.42 11.48 -8.55
N THR A 26 2.15 10.36 -8.58
CA THR A 26 2.41 9.61 -9.82
C THR A 26 1.12 9.02 -10.39
N LEU A 27 0.24 8.45 -9.56
CA LEU A 27 -1.05 7.92 -9.98
C LEU A 27 -1.92 9.03 -10.60
N GLU A 28 -1.95 10.22 -10.00
CA GLU A 28 -2.68 11.37 -10.54
C GLU A 28 -2.17 11.77 -11.94
N THR A 29 -0.85 11.75 -12.18
CA THR A 29 -0.30 12.04 -13.53
C THR A 29 -0.71 11.01 -14.60
N LEU A 30 -1.13 9.83 -14.18
CA LEU A 30 -1.61 8.75 -15.05
C LEU A 30 -3.15 8.71 -15.13
N ASN A 31 -3.85 9.70 -14.57
CA ASN A 31 -5.30 9.73 -14.43
C ASN A 31 -5.86 8.52 -13.66
N LEU A 32 -5.13 8.07 -12.62
CA LEU A 32 -5.54 6.99 -11.74
C LEU A 32 -5.85 7.50 -10.33
N GLU A 33 -6.84 6.89 -9.70
CA GLU A 33 -7.24 7.12 -8.32
C GLU A 33 -6.11 6.71 -7.37
N LYS A 34 -5.85 7.53 -6.35
CA LYS A 34 -4.78 7.31 -5.36
C LYS A 34 -5.00 6.02 -4.56
N GLU A 35 -6.27 5.65 -4.38
CA GLU A 35 -6.79 4.48 -3.67
C GLU A 35 -6.35 3.16 -4.32
N ARG A 36 -5.88 3.18 -5.57
CA ARG A 36 -5.34 1.99 -6.25
C ARG A 36 -4.06 1.43 -5.60
N VAL A 37 -3.42 2.19 -4.72
CA VAL A 37 -2.23 1.76 -3.98
C VAL A 37 -2.36 2.13 -2.52
N ALA A 38 -2.16 1.15 -1.63
CA ALA A 38 -2.04 1.36 -0.20
C ALA A 38 -0.76 0.71 0.32
N THR A 39 -0.18 1.27 1.39
CA THR A 39 1.03 0.75 2.03
C THR A 39 0.77 0.55 3.52
N TYR A 40 1.07 -0.65 4.01
CA TYR A 40 0.91 -1.01 5.41
C TYR A 40 2.17 -1.70 5.93
N GLU A 41 2.53 -1.43 7.18
CA GLU A 41 3.49 -2.25 7.93
C GLU A 41 2.71 -3.35 8.68
N VAL A 42 3.11 -4.60 8.47
CA VAL A 42 2.53 -5.80 9.09
C VAL A 42 3.62 -6.63 9.75
N ALA A 43 3.37 -7.12 10.96
CA ALA A 43 4.26 -8.07 11.62
C ALA A 43 4.05 -9.49 11.07
N ILE A 44 5.03 -10.38 11.24
CA ILE A 44 4.90 -11.79 10.84
C ILE A 44 3.75 -12.50 11.56
N THR A 45 3.35 -11.99 12.73
CA THR A 45 2.24 -12.49 13.55
C THR A 45 0.88 -11.91 13.18
N ASP A 46 0.80 -10.90 12.32
CA ASP A 46 -0.44 -10.16 11.99
C ASP A 46 -1.30 -10.91 10.95
N VAL A 47 -1.49 -12.22 11.11
CA VAL A 47 -2.12 -13.08 10.08
C VAL A 47 -3.56 -12.64 9.78
N ALA A 48 -4.38 -12.42 10.81
CA ALA A 48 -5.77 -12.02 10.64
C ALA A 48 -5.89 -10.63 9.98
N ARG A 49 -5.16 -9.64 10.52
CA ARG A 49 -5.12 -8.28 9.97
C ARG A 49 -4.61 -8.25 8.52
N THR A 50 -3.63 -9.08 8.19
CA THR A 50 -3.11 -9.16 6.82
C THR A 50 -4.17 -9.65 5.85
N ALA A 51 -4.96 -10.66 6.24
CA ALA A 51 -6.07 -11.13 5.43
C ALA A 51 -7.16 -10.05 5.25
N ASP A 52 -7.50 -9.32 6.32
CA ASP A 52 -8.47 -8.23 6.27
C ASP A 52 -8.01 -7.11 5.33
N LEU A 53 -6.75 -6.68 5.41
CA LEU A 53 -6.18 -5.65 4.53
C LEU A 53 -6.25 -6.04 3.05
N ILE A 54 -6.05 -7.32 2.73
CA ILE A 54 -6.16 -7.83 1.36
C ILE A 54 -7.62 -7.80 0.88
N ASN A 55 -8.56 -8.21 1.72
CA ASN A 55 -9.99 -8.19 1.40
C ASN A 55 -10.51 -6.75 1.23
N ASP A 56 -10.07 -5.82 2.07
CA ASP A 56 -10.43 -4.40 1.98
C ASP A 56 -9.90 -3.79 0.67
N MET A 57 -8.68 -4.14 0.26
CA MET A 57 -8.15 -3.73 -1.04
C MET A 57 -8.95 -4.33 -2.19
N ALA A 58 -9.35 -5.61 -2.11
CA ALA A 58 -10.20 -6.22 -3.13
C ALA A 58 -11.55 -5.48 -3.27
N LYS A 59 -12.20 -5.17 -2.15
CA LYS A 59 -13.42 -4.36 -2.11
C LYS A 59 -13.23 -2.96 -2.70
N THR A 60 -12.09 -2.32 -2.39
CA THR A 60 -11.74 -1.02 -2.96
C THR A 60 -11.65 -1.09 -4.49
N ILE A 61 -11.03 -2.13 -5.04
CA ILE A 61 -10.95 -2.34 -6.49
C ILE A 61 -12.33 -2.63 -7.11
N GLU A 62 -13.21 -3.36 -6.42
CA GLU A 62 -14.60 -3.56 -6.86
C GLU A 62 -15.37 -2.24 -6.94
N GLU A 63 -15.15 -1.34 -5.98
CA GLU A 63 -15.82 -0.03 -5.91
C GLU A 63 -15.31 0.96 -6.98
N ILE A 64 -14.00 1.05 -7.20
CA ILE A 64 -13.40 1.98 -8.18
C ILE A 64 -13.27 1.39 -9.59
N GLY A 65 -13.60 0.10 -9.75
CA GLY A 65 -13.51 -0.62 -11.00
C GLY A 65 -12.08 -0.97 -11.45
N MET A 66 -12.01 -1.81 -12.49
CA MET A 66 -10.74 -2.22 -13.10
C MET A 66 -9.98 -1.02 -13.65
N SER A 67 -8.64 -1.09 -13.58
CA SER A 67 -7.77 -0.07 -14.18
C SER A 67 -8.07 0.11 -15.67
N PRO A 68 -8.07 1.36 -16.19
CA PRO A 68 -8.23 1.64 -17.62
C PRO A 68 -7.06 1.10 -18.47
N PHE A 69 -5.97 0.64 -17.85
CA PHE A 69 -4.83 0.00 -18.53
C PHE A 69 -4.94 -1.53 -18.57
N LYS A 70 -6.02 -2.12 -18.04
CA LYS A 70 -6.29 -3.55 -18.17
C LYS A 70 -6.92 -3.82 -19.54
N PHE A 71 -6.18 -4.51 -20.40
CA PHE A 71 -6.66 -5.04 -21.68
C PHE A 71 -7.50 -6.31 -21.49
#